data_AF-A0A1D7QMY2-F1
#
_entry.id   AF-A0A1D7QMY2-F1
#
_cell.length_a   1.000
_cell.length_b   1.000
_cell.length_c   1.000
_cell.angle_alpha   90.00
_cell.angle_beta   90.00
_cell.angle_gamma   90.00
#
_symmetry.space_group_name_H-M   'P 1'
#
loop_
_entity.id
_entity.type
_entity.pdbx_description
1 polymer ?
#
loop_
_entity_poly.entity_id
_entity_poly.type
_entity_poly.pdbx_seq_one_letter_code
_entity_poly.pdbx_strand_id
1 'polypeptide(L)'
;MFSDKTLQEFIYPVLKIALFIVSSFILLFALNMFLGTKEEYERLTREYTWSRVFAKGLVFIIIHSIAVLFFFIVGKVCKVLFNKKAYLWLLAIHLFILIISLTILL
;
A
#
# COMPACT_ATOMS: atom_id res chain seq x y z
N MET A 1 10.90 21.73 -19.67
CA MET A 1 10.20 22.05 -18.40
C MET A 1 8.71 22.06 -18.70
N PHE A 2 7.91 21.20 -18.06
CA PHE A 2 6.46 21.16 -18.29
C PHE A 2 5.79 22.41 -17.75
N SER A 3 4.69 22.85 -18.38
CA SER A 3 3.87 23.93 -17.84
C SER A 3 3.16 23.49 -16.55
N ASP A 4 2.86 24.42 -15.65
CA ASP A 4 2.12 24.13 -14.41
C ASP A 4 0.75 23.49 -14.70
N LYS A 5 0.09 23.90 -15.79
CA LYS A 5 -1.17 23.31 -16.26
C LYS A 5 -1.00 21.84 -16.65
N THR A 6 0.04 21.52 -17.42
CA THR A 6 0.36 20.12 -17.79
C THR A 6 0.69 19.26 -16.57
N LEU A 7 1.39 19.82 -15.58
CA LEU A 7 1.72 19.12 -14.34
C LEU A 7 0.47 18.75 -13.52
N GLN A 8 -0.49 19.67 -13.42
CA GLN A 8 -1.69 19.49 -12.60
C GLN A 8 -2.77 18.66 -13.29
N GLU A 9 -3.02 18.88 -14.59
CA GLU A 9 -4.14 18.26 -15.31
C GLU A 9 -3.80 16.89 -15.89
N PHE A 10 -2.53 16.63 -16.21
CA PHE A 10 -2.10 15.39 -16.87
C PHE A 10 -1.16 14.56 -16.01
N ILE A 11 -0.04 15.14 -15.57
CA ILE A 11 1.01 14.38 -14.88
C ILE A 11 0.54 13.91 -13.51
N TYR A 12 -0.10 14.79 -12.73
CA TYR A 12 -0.57 14.46 -11.39
C TYR A 12 -1.59 13.31 -11.36
N PRO A 13 -2.67 13.29 -12.16
CA PRO A 13 -3.61 12.17 -12.19
C PRO A 13 -2.94 10.84 -12.57
N VAL A 14 -2.05 10.86 -13.57
CA VAL A 14 -1.34 9.65 -14.03
C VAL A 14 -0.41 9.12 -12.95
N LEU A 15 0.43 9.98 -12.36
CA LEU A 15 1.31 9.58 -11.26
C LEU A 15 0.53 9.08 -10.04
N LYS A 16 -0.59 9.73 -9.73
CA LYS A 16 -1.47 9.33 -8.65
C LYS A 16 -2.02 7.91 -8.87
N ILE A 17 -2.53 7.61 -10.07
CA ILE A 17 -3.04 6.28 -10.41
C ILE A 17 -1.91 5.24 -10.39
N ALA A 18 -0.74 5.58 -10.97
CA ALA A 18 0.42 4.70 -10.96
C ALA A 18 0.87 4.38 -9.52
N LEU A 19 0.95 5.38 -8.65
CA LEU A 19 1.28 5.19 -7.24
C LEU A 19 0.24 4.32 -6.53
N PHE A 20 -1.05 4.52 -6.80
CA PHE A 20 -2.13 3.66 -6.29
C PHE A 20 -1.92 2.19 -6.65
N ILE A 21 -1.71 1.91 -7.94
CA ILE A 21 -1.56 0.55 -8.46
C ILE A 21 -0.30 -0.07 -7.89
N VAL A 22 0.85 0.59 -8.02
CA VAL A 22 2.15 0.06 -7.59
C VAL A 22 2.17 -0.19 -6.08
N SER A 23 1.70 0.76 -5.26
CA SER A 23 1.65 0.56 -3.80
C SER A 23 0.72 -0.58 -3.39
N SER A 24 -0.44 -0.72 -4.04
CA SER A 24 -1.38 -1.82 -3.79
C SER A 24 -0.78 -3.17 -4.16
N PHE A 25 -0.08 -3.26 -5.30
CA PHE A 25 0.61 -4.49 -5.72
C PHE A 25 1.76 -4.86 -4.78
N ILE A 26 2.59 -3.89 -4.39
CA ILE A 26 3.68 -4.10 -3.43
C ILE A 26 3.13 -4.58 -2.08
N LEU A 27 2.04 -3.96 -1.60
CA LEU A 27 1.39 -4.38 -0.36
C LEU A 27 0.83 -5.80 -0.45
N LEU A 28 0.09 -6.11 -1.51
CA LEU A 28 -0.46 -7.44 -1.73
C LEU A 28 0.64 -8.51 -1.75
N PHE A 29 1.75 -8.23 -2.44
CA PHE A 29 2.88 -9.13 -2.52
C PHE A 29 3.57 -9.28 -1.16
N ALA A 30 3.91 -8.18 -0.49
CA ALA A 30 4.62 -8.20 0.78
C ALA A 30 3.83 -8.89 1.91
N LEU A 31 2.49 -8.81 1.90
CA LEU A 31 1.66 -9.46 2.90
C LEU A 31 1.44 -10.97 2.66
N ASN A 32 1.62 -11.45 1.44
CA ASN A 32 1.31 -12.83 1.06
C ASN A 32 2.53 -13.64 0.61
N MET A 33 3.67 -13.01 0.34
CA MET A 33 4.89 -13.72 0.00
C MET A 33 5.43 -14.45 1.24
N PHE A 34 5.63 -15.75 1.12
CA PHE A 34 6.36 -16.57 2.08
C PHE A 34 7.52 -17.24 1.35
N LEU A 35 8.74 -17.07 1.87
CA LEU A 35 9.98 -17.57 1.26
C LEU A 35 10.47 -18.88 1.92
N GLY A 36 9.56 -19.70 2.43
CA GLY A 36 9.87 -20.98 3.07
C GLY A 36 9.02 -22.14 2.53
N THR A 37 9.13 -23.31 3.14
CA THR A 37 8.37 -24.49 2.71
C THR A 37 6.91 -24.43 3.19
N LYS A 38 6.00 -25.14 2.52
CA LYS A 38 4.59 -25.21 2.94
C LYS A 38 4.42 -25.73 4.37
N GLU A 39 5.25 -26.68 4.79
CA GLU A 39 5.23 -27.26 6.13
C GLU A 39 5.64 -26.24 7.20
N GLU A 40 6.68 -25.44 6.94
CA GLU A 40 7.08 -24.34 7.83
C GLU A 40 5.99 -23.29 7.92
N TYR A 41 5.34 -22.96 6.80
CA TYR A 41 4.22 -22.03 6.75
C TYR A 41 3.06 -22.49 7.63
N GLU A 42 2.68 -23.77 7.53
CA GLU A 42 1.61 -24.35 8.34
C GLU A 42 1.98 -24.39 9.83
N ARG A 43 3.23 -24.75 10.17
CA ARG A 43 3.72 -24.73 11.55
C ARG A 43 3.68 -23.33 12.15
N LEU A 44 4.22 -22.34 11.44
CA LEU A 44 4.19 -20.92 11.85
C LEU A 44 2.76 -20.39 12.03
N THR A 45 1.83 -20.83 11.18
CA THR A 45 0.43 -20.40 11.25
C THR A 45 -0.28 -20.94 12.48
N ARG A 46 0.00 -22.20 12.87
CA ARG A 46 -0.59 -22.84 14.05
C ARG A 46 0.03 -22.39 15.36
N GLU A 47 1.35 -22.24 15.39
CA GLU A 47 2.09 -21.93 16.63
C GLU A 47 2.18 -20.42 16.92
N TYR A 48 2.20 -19.57 15.89
CA TYR A 48 2.53 -18.14 16.01
C TYR A 48 1.52 -17.22 15.30
N THR A 49 0.23 -17.54 15.39
CA THR A 49 -0.84 -16.77 14.72
C THR A 49 -0.79 -15.29 15.07
N TRP A 50 -0.67 -14.94 16.35
CA TRP A 50 -0.61 -13.54 16.82
C TRP A 50 0.62 -12.79 16.29
N SER A 51 1.80 -13.41 16.35
CA SER A 51 3.04 -12.80 15.84
C SER A 51 2.95 -12.55 14.33
N ARG A 52 2.29 -13.44 13.58
CA ARG A 52 2.08 -13.31 12.15
C ARG A 52 1.11 -12.18 11.80
N VAL A 53 0.00 -12.05 12.52
CA VAL A 53 -0.93 -10.91 12.38
C VAL A 53 -0.20 -9.59 12.65
N PHE A 54 0.60 -9.54 13.72
CA PHE A 54 1.38 -8.36 14.06
C PHE A 54 2.41 -8.00 12.98
N ALA A 55 3.15 -8.99 12.46
CA ALA A 55 4.11 -8.78 11.38
C ALA A 55 3.45 -8.24 10.11
N LYS A 56 2.29 -8.78 9.71
CA LYS A 56 1.50 -8.27 8.59
C LYS A 56 1.01 -6.84 8.83
N GLY A 57 0.53 -6.54 10.03
CA GLY A 57 0.13 -5.19 10.43
C GLY A 57 1.30 -4.19 10.33
N LEU A 58 2.49 -4.58 10.77
CA LEU A 58 3.70 -3.75 10.67
C LEU A 58 4.09 -3.48 9.20
N VAL A 59 4.10 -4.53 8.36
CA VAL A 59 4.35 -4.40 6.92
C VAL A 59 3.35 -3.46 6.26
N PHE A 60 2.07 -3.59 6.61
CA PHE A 60 1.02 -2.68 6.15
C PHE A 60 1.30 -1.22 6.53
N ILE A 61 1.62 -0.95 7.81
CA ILE A 61 1.90 0.41 8.27
C ILE A 61 3.07 1.00 7.48
N ILE A 62 4.17 0.26 7.33
CA ILE A 62 5.37 0.72 6.61
C ILE A 62 5.03 1.07 5.16
N ILE A 63 4.40 0.15 4.42
CA ILE A 63 4.10 0.34 3.00
C ILE A 63 3.08 1.47 2.81
N HIS A 64 2.06 1.54 3.67
CA HIS A 64 1.07 2.61 3.61
C HIS A 64 1.70 3.98 3.90
N SER A 65 2.53 4.10 4.93
CA SER A 65 3.26 5.34 5.23
C SER A 65 4.15 5.79 4.08
N ILE A 66 4.87 4.86 3.44
CA ILE A 66 5.69 5.15 2.26
C ILE A 66 4.82 5.64 1.10
N ALA A 67 3.70 4.96 0.83
CA ALA A 67 2.77 5.38 -0.23
C ALA A 67 2.20 6.78 0.02
N VAL A 68 1.76 7.07 1.25
CA VAL A 68 1.28 8.41 1.65
C VAL A 68 2.36 9.47 1.47
N LEU A 69 3.61 9.17 1.82
CA LEU A 69 4.74 10.08 1.62
C LEU A 69 4.96 10.38 0.13
N PHE A 70 4.95 9.37 -0.74
CA PHE A 70 5.07 9.58 -2.19
C PHE A 70 3.92 10.39 -2.77
N PHE A 71 2.68 10.15 -2.33
CA PHE A 71 1.53 10.97 -2.70
C PHE A 71 1.71 12.44 -2.32
N PHE A 72 2.24 12.68 -1.11
CA PHE A 72 2.52 14.03 -0.64
C PHE A 72 3.61 14.71 -1.48
N ILE A 73 4.70 14.00 -1.78
CA ILE A 73 5.79 14.50 -2.63
C ILE A 73 5.26 14.83 -4.03
N VAL A 74 4.52 13.92 -4.67
CA VAL A 74 3.93 14.16 -6.00
C VAL A 74 2.97 15.35 -5.99
N GLY A 75 2.14 15.49 -4.95
CA GLY A 75 1.29 16.67 -4.79
C GLY A 75 2.08 17.97 -4.71
N LYS A 76 3.19 17.98 -3.96
CA LYS A 76 4.09 19.15 -3.86
C LYS A 76 4.77 19.48 -5.19
N VAL A 77 5.33 18.49 -5.88
CA VAL A 77 5.99 18.65 -7.19
C VAL A 77 5.02 19.20 -8.23
N CYS A 78 3.79 18.68 -8.26
CA CYS A 78 2.76 19.14 -9.18
C CYS A 78 2.03 20.41 -8.70
N LYS A 79 2.41 21.00 -7.56
CA LYS A 79 1.76 22.20 -6.97
C LYS A 79 0.25 22.02 -6.75
N VAL A 80 -0.20 20.81 -6.43
CA VAL A 80 -1.62 20.49 -6.18
C VAL A 80 -1.91 20.57 -4.69
N LEU A 81 -3.04 21.19 -4.33
CA LEU A 81 -3.52 21.22 -2.94
C LEU A 81 -3.81 19.81 -2.42
N PHE A 82 -3.60 19.61 -1.13
CA PHE A 82 -3.82 18.33 -0.48
C PHE A 82 -5.26 17.85 -0.66
N ASN A 83 -5.45 16.73 -1.36
CA ASN A 83 -6.77 16.15 -1.61
C ASN A 83 -7.05 14.99 -0.66
N LYS A 84 -7.76 15.29 0.45
CA LYS A 84 -8.17 14.31 1.49
C LYS A 84 -8.80 13.03 0.91
N LYS A 85 -9.64 13.15 -0.13
CA LYS A 85 -10.34 11.99 -0.72
C LYS A 85 -9.36 10.96 -1.29
N ALA A 86 -8.26 11.41 -1.90
CA ALA A 86 -7.24 10.51 -2.44
C ALA A 86 -6.60 9.62 -1.36
N TYR A 87 -6.24 10.21 -0.21
CA TYR A 87 -5.62 9.48 0.89
C TYR A 87 -6.60 8.51 1.55
N LEU A 88 -7.88 8.90 1.69
CA LEU A 88 -8.93 8.01 2.19
C LEU A 88 -9.15 6.80 1.28
N TRP A 89 -9.16 6.99 -0.04
CA TRP A 89 -9.25 5.89 -1.00
C TRP A 89 -8.04 4.96 -0.92
N LEU A 90 -6.83 5.50 -0.76
CA LEU A 90 -5.60 4.71 -0.58
C LEU A 90 -5.67 3.87 0.70
N LEU A 91 -6.11 4.48 1.80
CA LEU A 91 -6.29 3.79 3.06
C LEU A 91 -7.34 2.67 2.94
N ALA A 92 -8.49 2.95 2.32
CA ALA A 92 -9.56 1.97 2.13
C ALA A 92 -9.08 0.74 1.34
N ILE A 93 -8.37 0.95 0.22
CA ILE A 93 -7.84 -0.14 -0.60
C ILE A 93 -6.78 -0.93 0.16
N HIS A 94 -5.83 -0.26 0.81
CA HIS A 94 -4.80 -0.95 1.58
C HIS A 94 -5.39 -1.75 2.75
N LEU A 95 -6.40 -1.20 3.45
CA LEU A 95 -7.09 -1.89 4.53
C LEU A 95 -7.84 -3.12 4.01
N PHE A 96 -8.50 -3.01 2.86
CA PHE A 96 -9.15 -4.14 2.22
C PHE A 96 -8.18 -5.27 1.89
N ILE A 97 -7.00 -4.94 1.34
CA ILE A 97 -5.92 -5.91 1.08
C ILE A 97 -5.44 -6.57 2.37
N LEU A 98 -5.24 -5.78 3.44
CA LEU A 98 -4.84 -6.31 4.75
C LEU A 98 -5.89 -7.29 5.29
N ILE A 99 -7.17 -6.91 5.25
CA ILE A 99 -8.28 -7.77 5.72
C ILE A 99 -8.29 -9.08 4.93
N ILE A 100 -8.22 -9.04 3.59
CA ILE A 100 -8.15 -10.27 2.77
C ILE A 100 -6.96 -11.14 3.18
N SER A 101 -5.78 -10.54 3.34
CA SER A 101 -4.57 -11.28 3.69
C SER A 101 -4.62 -11.89 5.10
N LEU A 102 -5.39 -11.30 6.00
CA LEU A 102 -5.67 -11.87 7.33
C LEU A 102 -6.76 -12.95 7.27
N THR A 103 -7.77 -12.82 6.39
CA THR A 103 -8.87 -13.79 6.25
C THR A 103 -8.45 -15.07 5.55
N ILE A 104 -7.55 -15.02 4.55
CA ILE A 104 -6.97 -16.24 3.91
C ILE A 104 -6.23 -17.14 4.93
N LEU A 105 -6.03 -16.64 6.15
CA LEU A 105 -5.22 -17.20 7.21
C LEU A 105 -6.07 -17.79 8.36
N LEU A 106 -7.35 -17.43 8.43
CA LEU A 106 -8.36 -18.01 9.33
C LEU A 106 -9.00 -19.23 8.67
#